data_AF-A0A733SZ61-F1
#
_entry.id   AF-A0A733SZ61-F1
#
_cell.length_a   1.000
_cell.length_b   1.000
_cell.length_c   1.000
_cell.angle_alpha   90.00
_cell.angle_beta   90.00
_cell.angle_gamma   90.00
#
_symmetry.space_group_name_H-M   'P 1'
#
loop_
_entity.id
_entity.type
_entity.pdbx_description
1 polymer ?
#
loop_
_entity_poly.entity_id
_entity_poly.type
_entity_poly.pdbx_seq_one_letter_code
_entity_poly.pdbx_strand_id
1 'polypeptide(L)'
;MIPPEIRRSVLLQKAIKLALAGTLLTFASFSATAADPSSDTETPQPPDILLGPLFNDVQNAKLFPDQKTFADAIPNSDPLMILADYRMQRNQSGFDLRHFVDVNFTLPKAGEKYVPPAGQSLREHIDGLWPVLTRSTKNVEKWDSLLPLPESYVVPGGRFREIYYWDSYFTMLGLAESGHWDKVADMVANFGYEIDAWGHIPNGNRTYYLSRSQPPFFAFMVELLAQHEGDDALKEYLP
;
A
#
# COMPACT_ATOMS: atom_id res chain seq x y z
N MET A 1 14.26 -92.47 29.32
CA MET A 1 13.15 -92.61 30.30
C MET A 1 11.83 -92.31 29.60
N ILE A 2 10.72 -92.74 30.21
CA ILE A 2 9.37 -92.87 29.64
C ILE A 2 8.50 -91.74 30.28
N PRO A 3 7.38 -91.26 29.70
CA PRO A 3 7.22 -90.27 28.62
C PRO A 3 6.32 -89.10 29.15
N PRO A 4 5.11 -88.77 28.64
CA PRO A 4 4.64 -88.41 27.29
C PRO A 4 4.26 -86.89 27.22
N GLU A 5 3.97 -86.25 26.08
CA GLU A 5 2.66 -86.21 25.37
C GLU A 5 2.71 -85.16 24.23
N ILE A 6 1.81 -85.06 23.24
CA ILE A 6 0.75 -85.99 22.77
C ILE A 6 0.73 -86.01 21.21
N ARG A 7 -0.26 -85.40 20.55
CA ARG A 7 -0.64 -85.61 19.14
C ARG A 7 -1.55 -84.51 18.57
N ARG A 8 -1.34 -84.24 17.26
CA ARG A 8 -2.32 -83.97 16.16
C ARG A 8 -3.49 -82.99 16.44
N SER A 9 -3.61 -81.84 15.78
CA SER A 9 -3.90 -81.64 14.34
C SER A 9 -5.20 -82.29 13.84
N VAL A 10 -6.16 -81.47 13.36
CA VAL A 10 -6.82 -81.54 12.02
C VAL A 10 -8.16 -80.74 11.99
N LEU A 11 -8.40 -80.06 10.85
CA LEU A 11 -9.66 -79.54 10.27
C LEU A 11 -10.34 -78.21 10.69
N LEU A 12 -10.68 -77.48 9.61
CA LEU A 12 -11.59 -76.34 9.43
C LEU A 12 -12.94 -76.43 10.17
N GLN A 13 -13.45 -75.25 10.57
CA GLN A 13 -14.84 -74.85 10.29
C GLN A 13 -15.02 -73.32 10.31
N LYS A 14 -15.93 -72.78 9.47
CA LYS A 14 -16.34 -71.37 9.44
C LYS A 14 -17.64 -71.19 10.23
N ALA A 15 -17.77 -70.13 11.03
CA ALA A 15 -19.07 -69.55 11.37
C ALA A 15 -18.94 -68.06 11.77
N ILE A 16 -19.96 -67.28 11.42
CA ILE A 16 -20.07 -65.82 11.64
C ILE A 16 -20.80 -65.53 12.95
N LYS A 17 -20.42 -64.46 13.68
CA LYS A 17 -21.37 -63.51 14.32
C LYS A 17 -20.68 -62.26 14.88
N LEU A 18 -21.33 -61.11 14.68
CA LEU A 18 -20.98 -59.81 15.25
C LEU A 18 -21.26 -59.78 16.76
N ALA A 19 -20.41 -59.08 17.51
CA ALA A 19 -20.81 -58.32 18.70
C ALA A 19 -19.91 -57.08 18.82
N LEU A 20 -20.53 -55.91 19.00
CA LEU A 20 -19.88 -54.60 19.00
C LEU A 20 -19.65 -54.15 20.44
N ALA A 21 -18.42 -53.80 20.84
CA ALA A 21 -18.19 -53.00 22.06
C ALA A 21 -16.79 -52.36 22.11
N GLY A 22 -16.76 -51.04 22.24
CA GLY A 22 -15.72 -50.32 23.00
C GLY A 22 -14.36 -50.10 22.35
N THR A 23 -14.22 -49.02 21.59
CA THR A 23 -12.94 -48.29 21.53
C THR A 23 -13.22 -46.81 21.30
N LEU A 24 -13.00 -45.98 22.33
CA LEU A 24 -13.01 -44.52 22.17
C LEU A 24 -11.78 -44.11 21.36
N LEU A 25 -11.98 -43.76 20.10
CA LEU A 25 -10.99 -43.02 19.32
C LEU A 25 -11.14 -41.54 19.64
N THR A 26 -10.38 -41.06 20.62
CA THR A 26 -10.18 -39.62 20.82
C THR A 26 -9.36 -39.07 19.65
N PHE A 27 -10.04 -38.50 18.67
CA PHE A 27 -9.40 -37.62 17.69
C PHE A 27 -8.86 -36.39 18.41
N ALA A 28 -7.58 -36.44 18.79
CA ALA A 28 -6.83 -35.25 19.15
C ALA A 28 -6.64 -34.42 17.87
N SER A 29 -7.50 -33.43 17.67
CA SER A 29 -7.28 -32.41 16.65
C SER A 29 -5.99 -31.66 17.00
N PHE A 30 -4.89 -32.04 16.34
CA PHE A 30 -3.72 -31.18 16.26
C PHE A 30 -4.13 -29.94 15.46
N SER A 31 -4.61 -28.92 16.17
CA SER A 31 -4.57 -27.56 15.67
C SER A 31 -3.09 -27.22 15.50
N ALA A 32 -2.58 -27.40 14.29
CA ALA A 32 -1.37 -26.74 13.87
C ALA A 32 -1.67 -25.24 13.88
N THR A 33 -1.43 -24.59 15.02
CA THR A 33 -1.21 -23.15 15.05
C THR A 33 0.04 -22.92 14.22
N ALA A 34 -0.14 -22.66 12.93
CA ALA A 34 0.82 -21.88 12.18
C ALA A 34 1.07 -20.65 13.03
N ALA A 35 2.29 -20.52 13.54
CA ALA A 35 2.71 -19.28 14.15
C ALA A 35 2.72 -18.28 12.99
N ASP A 36 1.70 -17.42 12.96
CA ASP A 36 1.71 -16.24 12.10
C ASP A 36 3.02 -15.52 12.43
N PRO A 37 3.94 -15.33 11.47
CA PRO A 37 5.05 -14.46 11.68
C PRO A 37 4.47 -13.05 11.77
N SER A 38 4.22 -12.60 13.01
CA SER A 38 3.86 -11.23 13.31
C SER A 38 5.04 -10.33 12.96
N SER A 39 5.19 -10.03 11.68
CA SER A 39 5.86 -8.83 11.22
C SER A 39 4.98 -7.67 11.68
N ASP A 40 5.35 -7.06 12.80
CA ASP A 40 4.75 -5.84 13.34
C ASP A 40 5.08 -4.62 12.44
N THR A 41 4.80 -4.74 11.14
CA THR A 41 4.63 -3.63 10.22
C THR A 41 3.16 -3.21 10.28
N GLU A 42 2.81 -2.55 11.38
CA GLU A 42 1.49 -1.95 11.57
C GLU A 42 1.16 -1.08 10.35
N THR A 43 0.04 -1.38 9.66
CA THR A 43 -0.32 -0.70 8.41
C THR A 43 -0.41 0.81 8.65
N PRO A 44 0.25 1.65 7.82
CA PRO A 44 0.26 3.10 8.01
C PRO A 44 -1.14 3.69 8.15
N GLN A 45 -1.41 4.28 9.31
CA GLN A 45 -2.74 4.80 9.62
C GLN A 45 -3.08 6.05 8.78
N PRO A 46 -4.32 6.17 8.28
CA PRO A 46 -4.75 7.36 7.57
C PRO A 46 -4.92 8.56 8.53
N PRO A 47 -4.85 9.82 8.06
CA PRO A 47 -4.81 10.99 8.94
C PRO A 47 -6.03 11.18 9.84
N ASP A 48 -7.20 10.71 9.42
CA ASP A 48 -8.44 10.74 10.22
C ASP A 48 -8.42 9.81 11.43
N ILE A 49 -7.64 8.72 11.37
CA ILE A 49 -7.39 7.83 12.50
C ILE A 49 -6.20 8.34 13.31
N LEU A 50 -5.08 8.66 12.65
CA LEU A 50 -3.84 9.11 13.28
C LEU A 50 -4.00 10.41 14.10
N LEU A 51 -4.82 11.35 13.59
CA LEU A 51 -5.08 12.65 14.20
C LEU A 51 -6.53 12.78 14.71
N GLY A 52 -7.36 11.73 14.57
CA GLY A 52 -8.64 11.57 15.26
C GLY A 52 -9.53 12.84 15.31
N PRO A 53 -9.94 13.30 16.52
CA PRO A 53 -10.76 14.51 16.65
C PRO A 53 -10.13 15.78 16.05
N LEU A 54 -8.81 15.95 16.14
CA LEU A 54 -8.13 17.13 15.59
C LEU A 54 -8.27 17.19 14.06
N PHE A 55 -8.17 16.04 13.37
CA PHE A 55 -8.41 15.99 11.93
C PHE A 55 -9.81 16.46 11.58
N ASN A 56 -10.81 15.89 12.25
CA ASN A 56 -12.22 16.24 12.03
C ASN A 56 -12.50 17.72 12.33
N ASP A 57 -11.96 18.26 13.42
CA ASP A 57 -12.15 19.65 13.82
C ASP A 57 -11.50 20.62 12.80
N VAL A 58 -10.30 20.32 12.28
CA VAL A 58 -9.63 21.12 11.22
C VAL A 58 -10.39 21.08 9.89
N GLN A 59 -10.84 19.90 9.47
CA GLN A 59 -11.57 19.73 8.20
C GLN A 59 -12.96 20.39 8.25
N ASN A 60 -13.65 20.33 9.39
CA ASN A 60 -14.95 20.98 9.59
C ASN A 60 -14.84 22.51 9.70
N ALA A 61 -13.75 23.01 10.29
CA ALA A 61 -13.45 24.44 10.34
C ALA A 61 -13.11 25.05 8.97
N LYS A 62 -12.85 24.22 7.94
CA LYS A 62 -12.51 24.64 6.57
C LYS A 62 -11.36 25.66 6.52
N LEU A 63 -10.33 25.43 7.34
CA LEU A 63 -9.15 26.31 7.42
C LEU A 63 -8.39 26.41 6.10
N PHE A 64 -8.56 25.42 5.21
CA PHE A 64 -7.98 25.37 3.88
C PHE A 64 -9.09 25.23 2.82
N PRO A 65 -8.96 25.86 1.64
CA PRO A 65 -9.96 25.78 0.58
C PRO A 65 -10.04 24.40 -0.08
N ASP A 66 -8.97 23.60 -0.01
CA ASP A 66 -8.94 22.19 -0.42
C ASP A 66 -8.70 21.30 0.79
N GLN A 67 -9.63 20.39 1.05
CA GLN A 67 -9.56 19.42 2.15
C GLN A 67 -8.37 18.47 2.07
N LYS A 68 -7.78 18.26 0.89
CA LYS A 68 -6.53 17.48 0.74
C LYS A 68 -5.31 18.21 1.31
N THR A 69 -5.37 19.53 1.51
CA THR A 69 -4.28 20.32 2.10
C THR A 69 -3.87 19.79 3.48
N PHE A 70 -4.84 19.43 4.33
CA PHE A 70 -4.55 18.89 5.66
C PHE A 70 -4.39 17.36 5.68
N ALA A 71 -4.98 16.64 4.73
CA ALA A 71 -4.70 15.21 4.54
C ALA A 71 -3.23 14.95 4.12
N ASP A 72 -2.62 15.90 3.42
CA ASP A 72 -1.22 15.92 3.01
C ASP A 72 -0.29 16.67 4.00
N ALA A 73 -0.78 17.05 5.20
CA ALA A 73 0.02 17.76 6.19
C ALA A 73 0.84 16.78 7.04
N ILE A 74 2.11 17.12 7.28
CA ILE A 74 3.04 16.29 8.04
C ILE A 74 3.08 16.79 9.50
N PRO A 75 2.82 15.94 10.51
CA PRO A 75 3.01 16.27 11.91
C PRO A 75 4.46 16.65 12.22
N ASN A 76 4.70 17.81 12.84
CA ASN A 76 6.04 18.27 13.20
C ASN A 76 6.63 17.53 14.43
N SER A 77 5.80 16.76 15.13
CA SER A 77 6.13 15.98 16.32
C SER A 77 5.13 14.83 16.49
N ASP A 78 5.27 14.05 17.56
CA ASP A 78 4.45 12.86 17.76
C ASP A 78 2.94 13.18 17.81
N PRO A 79 2.11 12.56 16.94
CA PRO A 79 0.66 12.75 16.93
C PRO A 79 0.00 12.59 18.30
N LEU A 80 0.47 11.69 19.17
CA LEU A 80 -0.09 11.53 20.51
C LEU A 80 0.17 12.75 21.39
N MET A 81 1.34 13.40 21.25
CA MET A 81 1.67 14.65 21.95
C MET A 81 0.83 15.81 21.42
N ILE A 82 0.75 15.97 20.09
CA ILE A 82 -0.08 17.00 19.44
C ILE A 82 -1.56 16.86 19.87
N LEU A 83 -2.07 15.62 19.96
CA LEU A 83 -3.43 15.35 20.41
C LEU A 83 -3.65 15.61 21.90
N ALA A 84 -2.64 15.38 22.76
CA ALA A 84 -2.71 15.74 24.17
C ALA A 84 -2.76 17.26 24.35
N ASP A 85 -1.87 17.99 23.68
CA ASP A 85 -1.82 19.45 23.71
C ASP A 85 -3.11 20.08 23.14
N TYR A 86 -3.62 19.54 22.03
CA TYR A 86 -4.90 19.96 21.45
C TYR A 86 -6.06 19.81 22.45
N ARG A 87 -6.15 18.66 23.13
CA ARG A 87 -7.19 18.40 24.14
C ARG A 87 -7.11 19.37 25.32
N MET A 88 -5.91 19.76 25.73
CA MET A 88 -5.72 20.76 26.80
C MET A 88 -6.09 22.18 26.36
N GLN A 89 -5.81 22.55 25.11
CA GLN A 89 -5.96 23.92 24.62
C GLN A 89 -7.34 24.23 24.03
N ARG A 90 -8.01 23.28 23.36
CA ARG A 90 -9.19 23.56 22.51
C ARG A 90 -10.40 24.19 23.20
N ASN A 91 -10.51 24.07 24.52
CA ASN A 91 -11.58 24.64 25.33
C ASN A 91 -11.16 25.91 26.09
N GLN A 92 -9.92 26.39 25.91
CA GLN A 92 -9.41 27.59 26.58
C GLN A 92 -9.87 28.86 25.86
N SER A 93 -10.09 29.94 26.63
CA SER A 93 -10.39 31.25 26.07
C SER A 93 -9.21 31.74 25.24
N GLY A 94 -9.47 32.14 23.99
CA GLY A 94 -8.43 32.59 23.06
C GLY A 94 -7.71 31.49 22.28
N PHE A 95 -8.17 30.23 22.33
CA PHE A 95 -7.64 29.18 21.47
C PHE A 95 -7.91 29.48 19.98
N ASP A 96 -6.87 29.40 19.16
CA ASP A 96 -6.92 29.56 17.70
C ASP A 96 -6.45 28.26 17.01
N LEU A 97 -7.37 27.58 16.32
CA LEU A 97 -7.08 26.32 15.62
C LEU A 97 -6.17 26.52 14.40
N ARG A 98 -6.20 27.68 13.74
CA ARG A 98 -5.35 27.98 12.58
C ARG A 98 -3.90 28.10 13.02
N HIS A 99 -3.66 28.88 14.08
CA HIS A 99 -2.35 29.02 14.71
C HIS A 99 -1.84 27.68 15.28
N PHE A 100 -2.71 26.91 15.96
CA PHE A 100 -2.35 25.58 16.44
C PHE A 100 -1.87 24.67 15.29
N VAL A 101 -2.54 24.69 14.14
CA VAL A 101 -2.11 23.94 12.95
C VAL A 101 -0.79 24.47 12.37
N ASP A 102 -0.60 25.79 12.26
CA ASP A 102 0.63 26.39 11.73
C ASP A 102 1.88 26.06 12.58
N VAL A 103 1.72 25.83 13.89
CA VAL A 103 2.81 25.42 14.79
C VAL A 103 3.09 23.91 14.69
N ASN A 104 2.05 23.09 14.65
CA ASN A 104 2.18 21.63 14.82
C ASN A 104 2.32 20.85 13.51
N PHE A 105 2.09 21.45 12.34
CA PHE A 105 2.12 20.74 11.06
C PHE A 105 2.89 21.48 9.97
N THR A 106 3.67 20.74 9.19
CA THR A 106 4.23 21.21 7.93
C THR A 106 3.20 20.99 6.83
N LEU A 107 2.64 22.08 6.32
CA LEU A 107 1.69 22.06 5.22
C LEU A 107 2.41 21.82 3.88
N PRO A 108 1.78 21.10 2.94
CA PRO A 108 2.39 20.78 1.65
C PRO A 108 2.52 22.04 0.79
N LYS A 109 3.73 22.28 0.27
CA LYS A 109 4.05 23.47 -0.53
C LYS A 109 3.21 23.53 -1.81
N ALA A 110 2.93 24.75 -2.28
CA ALA A 110 2.42 24.96 -3.62
C ALA A 110 3.51 24.59 -4.65
N GLY A 111 3.14 23.87 -5.70
CA GLY A 111 4.04 23.58 -6.81
C GLY A 111 4.46 24.84 -7.55
N GLU A 112 5.65 24.83 -8.15
CA GLU A 112 6.11 25.92 -9.00
C GLU A 112 5.20 26.11 -10.21
N LYS A 113 4.91 27.36 -10.57
CA LYS A 113 4.16 27.67 -11.78
C LYS A 113 5.08 27.54 -12.99
N TYR A 114 5.02 26.41 -13.67
CA TYR A 114 5.65 26.27 -14.98
C TYR A 114 5.00 27.25 -15.97
N VAL A 115 5.81 28.05 -16.65
CA VAL A 115 5.38 28.94 -17.73
C VAL A 115 6.18 28.55 -18.98
N PRO A 116 5.53 28.05 -20.05
CA PRO A 116 6.24 27.70 -21.28
C PRO A 116 6.88 28.93 -21.93
N PRO A 117 8.09 28.83 -22.50
CA PRO A 117 8.67 29.89 -23.33
C PRO A 117 7.76 30.26 -24.50
N ALA A 118 7.77 31.54 -24.89
CA ALA A 118 7.01 32.01 -26.04
C ALA A 118 7.47 31.30 -27.33
N GLY A 119 6.55 30.66 -28.04
CA GLY A 119 6.82 29.92 -29.27
C GLY A 119 7.19 28.44 -29.09
N GLN A 120 7.24 27.91 -27.86
CA GLN A 120 7.41 26.47 -27.62
C GLN A 120 6.25 25.67 -28.25
N SER A 121 6.56 24.59 -28.97
CA SER A 121 5.54 23.69 -29.53
C SER A 121 4.90 22.81 -28.46
N LEU A 122 3.75 22.21 -28.78
CA LEU A 122 3.04 21.31 -27.87
C LEU A 122 3.89 20.10 -27.45
N ARG A 123 4.69 19.53 -28.37
CA ARG A 123 5.56 18.38 -28.08
C ARG A 123 6.69 18.79 -27.11
N GLU A 124 7.44 19.84 -27.44
CA GLU A 124 8.50 20.37 -26.57
C GLU A 124 7.97 20.79 -25.19
N HIS A 125 6.71 21.24 -25.11
CA HIS A 125 6.05 21.55 -23.85
C HIS A 125 5.79 20.30 -22.99
N ILE A 126 5.25 19.24 -23.59
CA ILE A 126 4.99 17.96 -22.92
C ILE A 126 6.30 17.31 -22.46
N ASP A 127 7.27 17.19 -23.36
CA ASP A 127 8.59 16.59 -23.06
C ASP A 127 9.31 17.38 -21.95
N GLY A 128 9.20 18.71 -21.98
CA GLY A 128 9.73 19.61 -20.94
C GLY A 128 9.00 19.56 -19.59
N LEU A 129 7.80 18.96 -19.52
CA LEU A 129 7.05 18.80 -18.27
C LEU A 129 7.36 17.50 -17.52
N TRP A 130 7.92 16.46 -18.16
CA TRP A 130 8.22 15.21 -17.45
C TRP A 130 9.11 15.42 -16.21
N PRO A 131 10.20 16.21 -16.24
CA PRO A 131 10.98 16.50 -15.04
C PRO A 131 10.20 17.29 -13.97
N VAL A 132 9.30 18.19 -14.40
CA VAL A 132 8.46 19.04 -13.52
C VAL A 132 7.39 18.21 -12.79
N LEU A 133 6.93 17.14 -13.42
CA LEU A 133 5.94 16.19 -12.89
C LEU A 133 6.58 14.97 -12.20
N THR A 134 7.87 14.73 -12.35
CA THR A 134 8.58 13.62 -11.69
C THR A 134 8.79 13.89 -10.20
N ARG A 135 8.54 12.89 -9.36
CA ARG A 135 8.82 12.87 -7.92
C ARG A 135 9.69 11.65 -7.59
N SER A 136 10.40 11.72 -6.47
CA SER A 136 11.15 10.62 -5.89
C SER A 136 10.97 10.68 -4.38
N THR A 137 10.48 9.59 -3.78
CA THR A 137 10.08 9.54 -2.36
C THR A 137 10.57 8.25 -1.71
N LYS A 138 11.81 7.84 -2.04
CA LYS A 138 12.46 6.65 -1.44
C LYS A 138 12.51 6.71 0.09
N ASN A 139 12.54 7.92 0.65
CA ASN A 139 12.30 8.20 2.07
C ASN A 139 11.19 9.24 2.17
N VAL A 140 10.35 9.11 3.20
CA VAL A 140 9.30 10.07 3.58
C VAL A 140 9.51 10.49 5.03
N GLU A 141 9.03 11.66 5.41
CA GLU A 141 9.10 12.11 6.81
C GLU A 141 8.23 11.23 7.71
N LYS A 142 8.62 11.11 8.98
CA LYS A 142 7.83 10.33 9.94
C LYS A 142 6.43 10.94 10.06
N TRP A 143 5.41 10.08 9.97
CA TRP A 143 3.98 10.45 9.98
C TRP A 143 3.50 11.26 8.76
N ASP A 144 4.27 11.40 7.68
CA ASP A 144 3.71 11.84 6.39
C ASP A 144 2.63 10.83 5.96
N SER A 145 1.57 11.32 5.33
CA SER A 145 0.58 10.44 4.70
C SER A 145 1.06 9.89 3.36
N LEU A 146 2.17 10.39 2.81
CA LEU A 146 2.83 9.87 1.60
C LEU A 146 3.53 8.55 1.91
N LEU A 147 3.29 7.55 1.06
CA LEU A 147 3.95 6.25 1.17
C LEU A 147 5.27 6.28 0.38
N PRO A 148 6.36 5.67 0.91
CA PRO A 148 7.60 5.58 0.17
C PRO A 148 7.45 4.69 -1.05
N LEU A 149 8.19 5.00 -2.11
CA LEU A 149 8.25 4.21 -3.34
C LEU A 149 9.73 4.01 -3.73
N PRO A 150 10.12 2.80 -4.19
CA PRO A 150 11.52 2.48 -4.46
C PRO A 150 12.12 3.34 -5.56
N GLU A 151 11.37 3.71 -6.60
CA GLU A 151 11.86 4.46 -7.76
C GLU A 151 11.10 5.75 -8.04
N SER A 152 11.53 6.51 -9.05
CA SER A 152 10.90 7.79 -9.42
C SER A 152 9.56 7.57 -10.14
N TYR A 153 8.65 8.53 -10.05
CA TYR A 153 7.34 8.43 -10.68
C TYR A 153 6.82 9.78 -11.15
N VAL A 154 5.95 9.77 -12.16
CA VAL A 154 5.28 10.97 -12.68
C VAL A 154 3.92 11.14 -11.99
N VAL A 155 3.60 12.38 -11.58
CA VAL A 155 2.29 12.72 -10.98
C VAL A 155 1.41 13.52 -11.96
N PRO A 156 0.07 13.46 -11.87
CA PRO A 156 -0.83 14.22 -12.76
C PRO A 156 -0.68 15.75 -12.66
N GLY A 157 -0.18 16.25 -11.52
CA GLY A 157 0.14 17.65 -11.31
C GLY A 157 -0.89 18.46 -10.50
N GLY A 158 -0.55 19.71 -10.19
CA GLY A 158 -1.37 20.59 -9.36
C GLY A 158 -1.53 20.07 -7.93
N ARG A 159 -2.77 19.71 -7.54
CA ARG A 159 -3.09 19.14 -6.21
C ARG A 159 -2.75 17.65 -6.08
N PHE A 160 -2.55 16.99 -7.22
CA PHE A 160 -2.17 15.59 -7.32
C PHE A 160 -0.64 15.53 -7.22
N ARG A 161 -0.16 15.12 -6.04
CA ARG A 161 1.23 15.21 -5.56
C ARG A 161 1.84 13.84 -5.25
N GLU A 162 1.10 12.79 -5.58
CA GLU A 162 1.35 11.36 -5.41
C GLU A 162 1.16 10.68 -6.77
N ILE A 163 1.69 9.47 -6.94
CA ILE A 163 1.37 8.63 -8.10
C ILE A 163 -0.13 8.31 -8.06
N TYR A 164 -0.75 8.12 -9.23
CA TYR A 164 -2.13 7.64 -9.35
C TYR A 164 -2.16 6.47 -10.33
N TYR A 165 -2.84 5.39 -9.96
CA TYR A 165 -2.71 4.09 -10.63
C TYR A 165 -3.10 4.13 -12.11
N TRP A 166 -4.37 4.38 -12.45
CA TRP A 166 -4.80 4.31 -13.85
C TRP A 166 -4.26 5.48 -14.71
N ASP A 167 -4.08 6.67 -14.12
CA ASP A 167 -3.49 7.85 -14.78
C ASP A 167 -2.06 7.56 -15.25
N SER A 168 -1.33 6.74 -14.49
CA SER A 168 0.05 6.35 -14.80
C SER A 168 0.15 5.55 -16.08
N TYR A 169 -0.80 4.68 -16.42
CA TYR A 169 -0.73 3.90 -17.67
C TYR A 169 -0.75 4.83 -18.90
N PHE A 170 -1.66 5.81 -18.93
CA PHE A 170 -1.73 6.78 -20.02
C PHE A 170 -0.52 7.72 -20.04
N THR A 171 0.07 8.00 -18.88
CA THR A 171 1.33 8.74 -18.76
C THR A 171 2.52 7.93 -19.31
N MET A 172 2.59 6.63 -19.00
CA MET A 172 3.62 5.70 -19.47
C MET A 172 3.57 5.49 -20.98
N LEU A 173 2.39 5.53 -21.61
CA LEU A 173 2.29 5.55 -23.08
C LEU A 173 2.99 6.79 -23.69
N GLY A 174 2.84 7.96 -23.05
CA GLY A 174 3.54 9.19 -23.47
C GLY A 174 5.05 9.15 -23.22
N LEU A 175 5.47 8.59 -22.08
CA LEU A 175 6.88 8.35 -21.75
C LEU A 175 7.53 7.39 -22.75
N ALA A 176 6.86 6.29 -23.10
CA ALA A 176 7.32 5.33 -24.11
C ALA A 176 7.46 5.97 -25.50
N GLU A 177 6.49 6.78 -25.94
CA GLU A 177 6.55 7.50 -27.23
C GLU A 177 7.70 8.52 -27.31
N SER A 178 8.04 9.14 -26.18
CA SER A 178 9.18 10.06 -26.02
C SER A 178 10.51 9.35 -25.68
N GLY A 179 10.52 8.01 -25.61
CA GLY A 179 11.73 7.20 -25.41
C GLY A 179 12.19 7.06 -23.95
N HIS A 180 11.40 7.52 -22.98
CA HIS A 180 11.67 7.44 -21.53
C HIS A 180 11.31 6.06 -20.95
N TRP A 181 11.87 5.00 -21.54
CA TRP A 181 11.68 3.62 -21.09
C TRP A 181 12.23 3.36 -19.68
N ASP A 182 13.24 4.14 -19.25
CA ASP A 182 13.69 4.20 -17.86
C ASP A 182 12.53 4.50 -16.89
N LYS A 183 11.66 5.44 -17.26
CA LYS A 183 10.52 5.86 -16.42
C LYS A 183 9.35 4.91 -16.50
N VAL A 184 9.19 4.21 -17.64
CA VAL A 184 8.22 3.12 -17.76
C VAL A 184 8.62 1.99 -16.81
N ALA A 185 9.89 1.56 -16.81
CA ALA A 185 10.41 0.55 -15.90
C ALA A 185 10.29 0.97 -14.42
N ASP A 186 10.75 2.18 -14.05
CA ASP A 186 10.62 2.73 -12.69
C ASP A 186 9.16 2.69 -12.19
N MET A 187 8.19 3.04 -13.04
CA MET A 187 6.77 3.06 -12.68
C MET A 187 6.17 1.66 -12.57
N VAL A 188 6.55 0.69 -13.42
CA VAL A 188 6.15 -0.72 -13.23
C VAL A 188 6.72 -1.27 -11.92
N ALA A 189 8.01 -1.04 -11.64
CA ALA A 189 8.66 -1.49 -10.41
C ALA A 189 7.99 -0.90 -9.14
N ASN A 190 7.63 0.38 -9.17
CA ASN A 190 6.86 1.03 -8.10
C ASN A 190 5.49 0.37 -7.88
N PHE A 191 4.76 0.03 -8.94
CA PHE A 191 3.47 -0.62 -8.81
C PHE A 191 3.57 -2.09 -8.36
N GLY A 192 4.57 -2.84 -8.82
CA GLY A 192 4.88 -4.17 -8.29
C GLY A 192 5.17 -4.12 -6.80
N TYR A 193 5.99 -3.15 -6.36
CA TYR A 193 6.25 -2.92 -4.94
C TYR A 193 4.98 -2.59 -4.13
N GLU A 194 4.03 -1.82 -4.67
CA GLU A 194 2.75 -1.56 -3.97
C GLU A 194 1.89 -2.82 -3.83
N ILE A 195 1.92 -3.74 -4.81
CA ILE A 195 1.28 -5.06 -4.70
C ILE A 195 1.92 -5.88 -3.58
N ASP A 196 3.24 -5.99 -3.54
CA ASP A 196 3.97 -6.74 -2.50
C ASP A 196 3.77 -6.15 -1.10
N ALA A 197 3.82 -4.82 -0.98
CA ALA A 197 3.75 -4.12 0.31
C ALA A 197 2.34 -4.06 0.91
N TRP A 198 1.30 -3.92 0.06
CA TRP A 198 -0.07 -3.61 0.50
C TRP A 198 -1.14 -4.59 -0.02
N GLY A 199 -0.73 -5.66 -0.72
CA GLY A 199 -1.61 -6.66 -1.34
C GLY A 199 -2.41 -6.13 -2.54
N HIS A 200 -2.24 -4.87 -2.92
CA HIS A 200 -2.88 -4.21 -4.06
C HIS A 200 -2.23 -2.85 -4.32
N ILE A 201 -2.35 -2.37 -5.56
CA ILE A 201 -2.02 -0.97 -5.88
C ILE A 201 -3.13 -0.07 -5.32
N PRO A 202 -2.83 0.87 -4.40
CA PRO A 202 -3.82 1.81 -3.88
C PRO A 202 -4.25 2.83 -4.96
N ASN A 203 -5.25 3.66 -4.66
CA ASN A 203 -5.68 4.74 -5.56
C ASN A 203 -4.51 5.66 -5.99
N GLY A 204 -3.57 5.85 -5.07
CA GLY A 204 -2.27 6.49 -5.22
C GLY A 204 -1.44 6.26 -3.94
N ASN A 205 -0.15 6.64 -3.91
CA ASN A 205 0.76 6.30 -2.80
C ASN A 205 0.54 7.14 -1.53
N ARG A 206 -0.66 7.10 -0.94
CA ARG A 206 -1.05 7.79 0.31
C ARG A 206 -1.75 6.85 1.29
N THR A 207 -1.54 7.02 2.60
CA THR A 207 -2.15 6.20 3.66
C THR A 207 -3.68 6.19 3.58
N TYR A 208 -4.31 7.33 3.28
CA TYR A 208 -5.76 7.46 3.07
C TYR A 208 -6.28 6.86 1.75
N TYR A 209 -5.40 6.24 0.94
CA TYR A 209 -5.71 5.47 -0.26
C TYR A 209 -5.52 3.96 -0.08
N LEU A 210 -4.87 3.47 0.98
CA LEU A 210 -4.70 2.03 1.29
C LEU A 210 -6.01 1.25 1.48
N SER A 211 -7.15 1.94 1.57
CA SER A 211 -8.48 1.32 1.66
C SER A 211 -9.10 0.92 0.32
N ARG A 212 -8.47 1.27 -0.82
CA ARG A 212 -9.03 1.02 -2.16
C ARG A 212 -8.01 1.16 -3.28
N SER A 213 -8.22 0.38 -4.35
CA SER A 213 -7.52 0.53 -5.62
C SER A 213 -8.19 1.56 -6.56
N GLN A 214 -7.90 1.41 -7.86
CA GLN A 214 -8.41 2.14 -9.02
C GLN A 214 -8.65 1.12 -10.17
N PRO A 215 -9.09 1.55 -11.38
CA PRO A 215 -9.18 0.65 -12.54
C PRO A 215 -7.87 -0.11 -12.76
N PRO A 216 -7.89 -1.46 -12.88
CA PRO A 216 -6.68 -2.27 -12.79
C PRO A 216 -5.89 -2.28 -14.11
N PHE A 217 -4.92 -1.38 -14.23
CA PHE A 217 -4.09 -1.22 -15.43
C PHE A 217 -2.71 -1.90 -15.38
N PHE A 218 -2.31 -2.51 -14.25
CA PHE A 218 -0.95 -3.05 -14.07
C PHE A 218 -0.55 -4.08 -15.13
N ALA A 219 -1.43 -5.01 -15.50
CA ALA A 219 -1.16 -5.96 -16.57
C ALA A 219 -0.84 -5.27 -17.91
N PHE A 220 -1.55 -4.19 -18.25
CA PHE A 220 -1.26 -3.39 -19.47
C PHE A 220 0.04 -2.58 -19.34
N MET A 221 0.43 -2.17 -18.14
CA MET A 221 1.73 -1.52 -17.88
C MET A 221 2.89 -2.50 -18.08
N VAL A 222 2.74 -3.74 -17.61
CA VAL A 222 3.70 -4.83 -17.81
C VAL A 222 3.76 -5.25 -19.29
N GLU A 223 2.62 -5.36 -19.98
CA GLU A 223 2.55 -5.56 -21.44
C GLU A 223 3.22 -4.41 -22.22
N LEU A 224 3.10 -3.16 -21.76
CA LEU A 224 3.77 -2.02 -22.36
C LEU A 224 5.30 -2.12 -22.20
N LEU A 225 5.79 -2.44 -21.00
CA LEU A 225 7.22 -2.63 -20.75
C LEU A 225 7.80 -3.79 -21.58
N ALA A 226 7.05 -4.89 -21.73
CA ALA A 226 7.43 -6.03 -22.55
C ALA A 226 7.56 -5.71 -24.05
N GLN A 227 7.03 -4.57 -24.56
CA GLN A 227 7.30 -4.13 -25.93
C GLN A 227 8.75 -3.65 -26.12
N HIS A 228 9.44 -3.28 -25.03
CA HIS A 228 10.83 -2.85 -25.01
C HIS A 228 11.77 -3.95 -24.50
N GLU A 229 11.37 -4.66 -23.45
CA GLU A 229 12.22 -5.65 -22.74
C GLU A 229 11.90 -7.12 -23.09
N GLY A 230 10.82 -7.36 -23.84
CA GLY A 230 10.37 -8.69 -24.23
C GLY A 230 9.70 -9.48 -23.10
N ASP A 231 9.56 -10.78 -23.31
CA ASP A 231 8.88 -11.71 -22.40
C ASP A 231 9.49 -11.79 -20.99
N ASP A 232 10.69 -11.27 -20.76
CA ASP A 232 11.33 -11.30 -19.43
C ASP A 232 10.60 -10.37 -18.44
N ALA A 233 10.15 -9.20 -18.88
CA ALA A 233 9.27 -8.33 -18.07
C ALA A 233 7.93 -9.03 -17.73
N LEU A 234 7.36 -9.80 -18.66
CA LEU A 234 6.15 -10.59 -18.40
C LEU A 234 6.36 -11.69 -17.36
N LYS A 235 7.57 -12.26 -17.25
CA LYS A 235 7.91 -13.30 -16.27
C LYS A 235 8.22 -12.72 -14.90
N GLU A 236 8.86 -11.55 -14.86
CA GLU A 236 9.24 -10.85 -13.63
C GLU A 236 8.00 -10.42 -12.83
N TYR A 237 7.01 -9.83 -13.51
CA TYR A 237 5.77 -9.33 -12.90
C TYR A 237 4.57 -10.29 -13.04
N LEU A 238 4.83 -11.59 -13.19
CA LEU A 238 3.81 -12.65 -13.18
C LEU A 238 3.32 -13.10 -11.78
N PRO A 239 4.17 -13.18 -10.74
CA PRO A 239 3.77 -13.62 -9.40
C PRO A 239 2.63 -12.79 -8.76
#